data_AF-A0AAD7EWK0-F1
#
_entry.id   AF-A0AAD7EWK0-F1
#
_cell.length_a   1.000
_cell.length_b   1.000
_cell.length_c   1.000
_cell.angle_alpha   90.00
_cell.angle_beta   90.00
_cell.angle_gamma   90.00
#
_symmetry.space_group_name_H-M   'P 1'
#
loop_
_entity.id
_entity.type
_entity.pdbx_description
1 polymer ?
#
loop_
_entity_poly.entity_id
_entity_poly.type
_entity_poly.pdbx_seq_one_letter_code
_entity_poly.pdbx_strand_id
1 'polypeptide(L)'
;MFPSIQLSSCSLVHGNQDRSLCNWIFPPLVQAELNELCVYWNQHKIHSQQMRNMPSGHVPPNVLEHPEFYGGINCRIKVPQEMVHLLGEALSEEVGLHEQHLAWVTEEFSTMADTVHEVMGWPKITLENSWNIFSQMSNLNEDLGVDIP
;
A
#
# COMPACT_ATOMS: atom_id res chain seq x y z
N MET A 1 37.44 14.51 -36.69
CA MET A 1 37.84 13.36 -35.84
C MET A 1 37.54 13.76 -34.41
N PHE A 2 36.28 13.56 -33.97
CA PHE A 2 35.86 13.82 -32.59
C PHE A 2 35.61 12.46 -31.93
N PRO A 3 36.15 12.21 -30.73
CA PRO A 3 35.93 10.95 -30.05
C PRO A 3 34.50 10.92 -29.51
N SER A 4 33.72 9.94 -29.96
CA SER A 4 32.41 9.62 -29.41
C SER A 4 32.57 9.19 -27.96
N ILE A 5 32.13 10.04 -27.04
CA ILE A 5 31.99 9.72 -25.62
C ILE A 5 30.80 8.75 -25.53
N GLN A 6 31.10 7.48 -25.23
CA GLN A 6 30.11 6.51 -24.77
C GLN A 6 29.59 7.00 -23.42
N LEU A 7 28.45 7.70 -23.42
CA LEU A 7 27.75 8.04 -22.19
C LEU A 7 27.20 6.75 -21.58
N SER A 8 27.72 6.45 -20.39
CA SER A 8 27.21 5.54 -19.36
C SER A 8 25.75 5.10 -19.56
N SER A 9 25.56 3.88 -20.04
CA SER A 9 24.30 3.13 -19.84
C SER A 9 24.22 2.52 -18.44
N CYS A 10 25.32 2.42 -17.71
CA CYS A 10 25.39 1.73 -16.41
C CYS A 10 24.74 2.50 -15.25
N SER A 11 24.73 3.83 -15.28
CA SER A 11 24.20 4.66 -14.17
C SER A 11 22.68 4.88 -14.20
N LEU A 12 22.00 4.55 -15.31
CA LEU A 12 20.54 4.66 -15.41
C LEU A 12 19.81 3.40 -14.92
N VAL A 13 20.46 2.24 -14.95
CA VAL A 13 19.87 0.97 -14.51
C VAL A 13 19.86 0.86 -12.97
N HIS A 14 20.96 1.25 -12.32
CA HIS A 14 21.07 1.26 -10.85
C HIS A 14 19.99 2.14 -10.19
N GLY A 15 19.72 3.32 -10.75
CA GLY A 15 18.70 4.23 -10.22
C GLY A 15 17.25 3.71 -10.30
N ASN A 16 16.97 2.76 -11.19
CA ASN A 16 15.65 2.12 -11.27
C ASN A 16 15.50 0.97 -10.27
N GLN A 17 16.57 0.22 -9.98
CA GLN A 17 16.54 -0.92 -9.06
C GLN A 17 16.35 -0.48 -7.61
N ASP A 18 17.10 0.53 -7.15
CA ASP A 18 16.95 1.09 -5.80
C ASP A 18 15.54 1.62 -5.57
N ARG A 19 14.95 2.22 -6.62
CA ARG A 19 13.58 2.74 -6.58
C ARG A 19 12.55 1.61 -6.51
N SER A 20 12.72 0.55 -7.29
CA SER A 20 11.85 -0.64 -7.22
C SER A 20 11.95 -1.32 -5.86
N LEU A 21 13.16 -1.44 -5.29
CA LEU A 21 13.35 -2.01 -3.96
C LEU A 21 12.70 -1.13 -2.88
N CYS A 22 12.85 0.20 -2.97
CA CYS A 22 12.11 1.12 -2.10
C CYS A 22 10.59 0.94 -2.22
N ASN A 23 10.07 0.83 -3.44
CA ASN A 23 8.66 0.62 -3.72
C ASN A 23 8.13 -0.74 -3.25
N TRP A 24 9.00 -1.74 -3.10
CA TRP A 24 8.63 -3.03 -2.54
C TRP A 24 8.57 -2.99 -1.00
N ILE A 25 9.50 -2.27 -0.34
CA ILE A 25 9.59 -2.23 1.13
C ILE A 25 8.62 -1.21 1.75
N PHE A 26 8.65 0.05 1.28
CA PHE A 26 8.06 1.16 2.02
C PHE A 26 6.54 1.31 1.84
N PRO A 27 5.97 1.22 0.63
CA PRO A 27 4.52 1.38 0.46
C PRO A 27 3.68 0.41 1.30
N PRO A 28 3.99 -0.90 1.41
CA PRO A 28 3.25 -1.80 2.28
C PRO A 28 3.33 -1.43 3.76
N LEU A 29 4.50 -0.98 4.25
CA LEU A 29 4.68 -0.54 5.63
C LEU A 29 3.86 0.72 5.92
N VAL A 30 3.98 1.73 5.06
CA VAL A 30 3.25 2.99 5.22
C VAL A 30 1.74 2.73 5.13
N GLN A 31 1.30 1.86 4.21
CA GLN A 31 -0.10 1.50 4.10
C GLN A 31 -0.62 0.81 5.36
N ALA A 32 0.18 -0.07 6.00
CA ALA A 32 -0.20 -0.72 7.25
C ALA A 32 -0.42 0.31 8.38
N GLU A 33 0.51 1.25 8.55
CA GLU A 33 0.40 2.33 9.54
C GLU A 33 -0.78 3.27 9.26
N LEU A 34 -1.02 3.60 7.99
CA LEU A 34 -2.17 4.39 7.59
C LEU A 34 -3.49 3.66 7.85
N ASN A 35 -3.53 2.34 7.68
CA ASN A 35 -4.70 1.54 8.00
C ASN A 35 -4.98 1.56 9.51
N GLU A 36 -3.95 1.41 10.35
CA GLU A 36 -4.09 1.53 11.80
C GLU A 36 -4.57 2.92 12.21
N LEU A 37 -4.00 3.97 11.61
CA LEU A 37 -4.43 5.35 11.83
C LEU A 37 -5.89 5.55 11.41
N CYS A 38 -6.30 5.00 10.27
CA CYS A 38 -7.69 5.06 9.82
C CYS A 38 -8.64 4.38 10.81
N VAL A 39 -8.26 3.22 11.35
CA VAL A 39 -9.06 2.52 12.37
C VAL A 39 -9.18 3.38 13.63
N TYR A 40 -8.05 3.85 14.16
CA TYR A 40 -8.02 4.73 15.32
C TYR A 40 -8.88 5.99 15.09
N TRP A 41 -8.71 6.65 13.96
CA TRP A 41 -9.43 7.87 13.60
C TRP A 41 -10.92 7.60 13.34
N ASN A 42 -11.31 6.45 12.82
CA ASN A 42 -12.73 6.14 12.68
C ASN A 42 -13.37 5.77 14.02
N GLN A 43 -12.59 5.29 14.98
CA GLN A 43 -13.08 4.88 16.30
C GLN A 43 -13.01 5.98 17.37
N HIS A 44 -12.31 7.09 17.11
CA HIS A 44 -12.19 8.14 18.12
C HIS A 44 -13.54 8.78 18.43
N LYS A 45 -13.75 9.10 19.70
CA LYS A 45 -14.94 9.81 20.16
C LYS A 45 -14.83 11.29 19.79
N ILE A 46 -15.76 11.78 18.99
CA ILE A 46 -15.81 13.22 18.66
C ILE A 46 -16.23 14.01 19.90
N HIS A 47 -15.62 15.18 20.10
CA HIS A 47 -15.99 16.11 21.17
C HIS A 47 -17.49 16.50 21.09
N SER A 48 -18.18 16.52 22.23
CA SER A 48 -19.59 16.92 22.30
C SER A 48 -19.75 18.43 22.07
N GLN A 49 -20.62 18.83 21.16
CA GLN A 49 -20.89 20.24 20.85
C GLN A 49 -22.35 20.56 21.16
N GLN A 50 -22.60 21.17 22.32
CA GLN A 50 -23.95 21.38 22.86
C GLN A 50 -24.87 22.25 22.00
N MET A 51 -24.31 23.10 21.13
CA MET A 51 -25.10 24.02 20.29
C MET A 51 -25.39 23.48 18.89
N ARG A 52 -25.00 22.24 18.56
CA ARG A 52 -25.28 21.65 17.24
C ARG A 52 -26.44 20.67 17.32
N ASN A 53 -27.36 20.76 16.35
CA ASN A 53 -28.46 19.81 16.16
C ASN A 53 -27.99 18.41 15.73
N MET A 54 -26.71 18.24 15.39
CA MET A 54 -26.15 16.95 15.01
C MET A 54 -25.70 16.14 16.23
N PRO A 55 -25.85 14.81 16.21
CA PRO A 55 -25.33 13.95 17.25
C PRO A 55 -23.81 14.14 17.37
N SER A 56 -23.37 14.49 18.57
CA SER A 56 -21.97 14.75 18.91
C SER A 56 -21.64 14.07 20.24
N GLY A 57 -20.37 13.76 20.50
CA GLY A 57 -20.00 12.98 21.68
C GLY A 57 -20.05 11.46 21.49
N HIS A 58 -20.09 10.97 20.26
CA HIS A 58 -20.16 9.54 19.94
C HIS A 58 -19.09 9.13 18.93
N VAL A 59 -18.87 7.81 18.83
CA VAL A 59 -17.99 7.19 17.84
C VAL A 59 -18.73 7.18 16.49
N PRO A 60 -18.18 7.76 15.41
CA PRO A 60 -18.91 7.96 14.14
C PRO A 60 -19.52 6.68 13.54
N PRO A 61 -18.81 5.53 13.49
CA PRO A 61 -19.38 4.25 13.07
C PRO A 61 -20.70 3.90 13.76
N ASN A 62 -20.81 4.15 15.06
CA ASN A 62 -21.99 3.80 15.84
C ASN A 62 -23.21 4.64 15.42
N VAL A 63 -23.01 5.94 15.15
CA VAL A 63 -24.07 6.83 14.66
C VAL A 63 -24.52 6.44 13.25
N LEU A 64 -23.57 6.03 12.40
CA LEU A 64 -23.89 5.58 11.05
C LEU A 64 -24.61 4.24 11.05
N GLU A 65 -24.31 3.35 12.00
CA GLU A 65 -24.88 2.01 12.10
C GLU A 65 -26.26 1.97 12.75
N HIS A 66 -26.46 2.78 13.78
CA HIS A 66 -27.70 2.85 14.53
C HIS A 66 -28.18 4.31 14.65
N PRO A 67 -28.51 4.97 13.53
CA PRO A 67 -28.91 6.38 13.52
C PRO A 67 -30.15 6.64 14.41
N GLU A 68 -31.02 5.65 14.56
CA GLU A 68 -32.23 5.72 15.40
C GLU A 68 -31.94 6.02 16.88
N PHE A 69 -30.81 5.56 17.43
CA PHE A 69 -30.45 5.85 18.83
C PHE A 69 -30.04 7.31 19.05
N TYR A 70 -29.80 8.04 17.97
CA TYR A 70 -29.31 9.42 17.96
C TYR A 70 -30.31 10.40 17.34
N GLY A 71 -31.57 9.99 17.16
CA GLY A 71 -32.61 10.82 16.53
C GLY A 71 -32.44 10.98 15.02
N GLY A 72 -31.56 10.19 14.40
CA GLY A 72 -31.38 10.11 12.95
C GLY A 72 -32.32 9.12 12.27
N ILE A 73 -32.33 9.15 10.95
CA ILE A 73 -33.08 8.22 10.10
C ILE A 73 -32.06 7.36 9.35
N ASN A 74 -32.33 6.06 9.22
CA ASN A 74 -31.49 5.17 8.43
C ASN A 74 -31.70 5.42 6.94
N CYS A 75 -30.76 6.15 6.33
CA CYS A 75 -30.74 6.47 4.90
C CYS A 75 -29.83 5.52 4.09
N ARG A 76 -29.44 4.35 4.63
CA ARG A 76 -28.56 3.41 3.93
C ARG A 76 -29.28 2.76 2.75
N ILE A 77 -28.61 2.71 1.60
CA ILE A 77 -29.06 1.95 0.44
C ILE A 77 -28.51 0.53 0.56
N LYS A 78 -29.39 -0.47 0.60
CA LYS A 78 -28.97 -1.89 0.61
C LYS A 78 -28.56 -2.28 -0.80
N VAL A 79 -27.26 -2.47 -0.98
CA VAL A 79 -26.71 -3.01 -2.24
C VAL A 79 -26.57 -4.53 -2.09
N PRO A 80 -27.18 -5.34 -2.98
CA PRO A 80 -26.98 -6.79 -2.98
C PRO A 80 -25.51 -7.14 -3.18
N GLN A 81 -24.97 -8.05 -2.37
CA GLN A 81 -23.55 -8.47 -2.47
C GLN A 81 -23.23 -9.10 -3.83
N GLU A 82 -24.19 -9.82 -4.41
CA GLU A 82 -24.08 -10.38 -5.76
C GLU A 82 -23.77 -9.30 -6.81
N MET A 83 -24.44 -8.14 -6.74
CA MET A 83 -24.20 -7.03 -7.67
C MET A 83 -22.81 -6.43 -7.52
N VAL A 84 -22.28 -6.38 -6.30
CA VAL A 84 -20.92 -5.90 -6.03
C VAL A 84 -19.90 -6.87 -6.62
N HIS A 85 -20.13 -8.18 -6.46
CA HIS A 85 -19.27 -9.22 -7.02
C HIS A 85 -19.26 -9.18 -8.55
N LEU A 86 -20.44 -9.17 -9.19
CA LEU A 86 -20.59 -9.09 -10.64
C LEU A 86 -19.92 -7.84 -11.21
N LEU A 87 -20.07 -6.69 -10.54
CA LEU A 87 -19.39 -5.46 -10.96
C LEU A 87 -17.87 -5.59 -10.82
N GLY A 88 -17.38 -6.21 -9.76
CA GLY A 88 -15.96 -6.48 -9.55
C GLY A 88 -15.37 -7.39 -10.62
N GLU A 89 -16.09 -8.46 -11.01
CA GLU A 89 -15.68 -9.36 -12.10
C GLU A 89 -15.66 -8.62 -13.44
N ALA A 90 -16.73 -7.89 -13.78
CA ALA A 90 -16.79 -7.11 -15.02
C ALA A 90 -15.66 -6.08 -15.14
N LEU A 91 -15.33 -5.38 -14.04
CA LEU A 91 -14.20 -4.44 -14.01
C LEU A 91 -12.86 -5.17 -14.16
N SER A 92 -12.73 -6.37 -13.58
CA SER A 92 -11.51 -7.16 -13.67
C SER A 92 -11.28 -7.70 -15.09
N GLU A 93 -12.34 -8.03 -15.81
CA GLU A 93 -12.26 -8.43 -17.23
C GLU A 93 -11.86 -7.25 -18.14
N GLU A 94 -12.38 -6.05 -17.88
CA GLU A 94 -12.12 -4.87 -18.71
C GLU A 94 -10.76 -4.24 -18.46
N VAL A 95 -10.39 -4.07 -17.19
CA VAL A 95 -9.24 -3.26 -16.77
C VAL A 95 -8.10 -4.12 -16.21
N GLY A 96 -8.37 -5.36 -15.82
CA GLY A 96 -7.40 -6.26 -15.18
C GLY A 96 -7.63 -6.38 -13.66
N LEU A 97 -6.87 -7.28 -13.03
CA LEU A 97 -7.05 -7.60 -11.61
C LEU A 97 -6.72 -6.40 -10.72
N HIS A 98 -7.56 -6.17 -9.70
CA HIS A 98 -7.38 -5.11 -8.71
C HIS A 98 -5.97 -5.12 -8.08
N GLU A 99 -5.43 -6.30 -7.78
CA GLU A 99 -4.10 -6.46 -7.18
C GLU A 99 -2.97 -5.98 -8.09
N GLN A 100 -3.12 -6.13 -9.42
CA GLN A 100 -2.12 -5.67 -10.39
C GLN A 100 -2.06 -4.14 -10.47
N HIS A 101 -3.20 -3.47 -10.30
CA HIS A 101 -3.28 -2.00 -10.30
C HIS A 101 -2.76 -1.37 -9.01
N LEU A 102 -2.76 -2.11 -7.90
CA LEU A 102 -2.21 -1.66 -6.63
C LEU A 102 -0.74 -2.07 -6.42
N ALA A 103 -0.18 -2.87 -7.33
CA ALA A 103 1.21 -3.27 -7.27
C ALA A 103 2.13 -2.07 -7.56
N TRP A 104 3.04 -1.79 -6.62
CA TRP A 104 4.04 -0.73 -6.75
C TRP A 104 5.28 -1.15 -7.57
N VAL A 105 5.41 -2.45 -7.82
CA VAL A 105 6.51 -3.08 -8.54
C VAL A 105 5.97 -4.18 -9.45
N THR A 106 6.76 -4.57 -10.45
CA THR A 106 6.43 -5.69 -11.33
C THR A 106 6.49 -7.02 -10.57
N GLU A 107 5.72 -8.01 -11.03
CA GLU A 107 5.68 -9.35 -10.43
C GLU A 107 7.06 -10.05 -10.46
N GLU A 108 7.80 -9.86 -11.55
CA GLU A 108 9.16 -10.38 -11.70
C GLU A 108 10.09 -9.81 -10.61
N PHE A 109 10.00 -8.51 -10.34
CA PHE A 109 10.79 -7.86 -9.30
C PHE A 109 10.36 -8.31 -7.91
N SER A 110 9.05 -8.45 -7.65
CA SER A 110 8.56 -8.94 -6.36
C SER A 110 9.09 -10.34 -6.07
N THR A 111 9.01 -11.26 -7.03
CA THR A 111 9.45 -12.65 -6.87
C THR A 111 10.95 -12.74 -6.56
N MET A 112 11.75 -11.90 -7.23
CA MET A 112 13.19 -11.83 -6.97
C MET A 112 13.47 -11.22 -5.60
N ALA A 113 12.79 -10.13 -5.22
CA ALA A 113 12.92 -9.52 -3.91
C ALA A 113 12.53 -10.49 -2.79
N ASP A 114 11.47 -11.29 -2.99
CA ASP A 114 11.05 -12.35 -2.08
C ASP A 114 12.13 -13.44 -1.94
N THR A 115 12.77 -13.83 -3.04
CA THR A 115 13.88 -14.80 -3.02
C THR A 115 15.08 -14.26 -2.23
N VAL A 116 15.46 -13.00 -2.46
CA VAL A 116 16.55 -12.35 -1.71
C VAL A 116 16.20 -12.21 -0.23
N HIS A 117 14.97 -11.81 0.07
CA HIS A 117 14.48 -11.71 1.43
C HIS A 117 14.43 -13.07 2.14
N GLU A 118 14.15 -14.14 1.40
CA GLU A 118 14.20 -15.52 1.88
C GLU A 118 15.61 -15.95 2.25
N VAL A 119 16.59 -15.66 1.40
CA VAL A 119 18.02 -15.94 1.68
C VAL A 119 18.49 -15.22 2.94
N MET A 120 17.98 -14.02 3.22
CA MET A 120 18.29 -13.26 4.43
C MET A 120 17.58 -13.78 5.70
N GLY A 121 16.72 -14.78 5.60
CA GLY A 121 16.06 -15.40 6.75
C GLY A 121 14.80 -14.67 7.23
N TRP A 122 14.11 -13.95 6.35
CA TRP A 122 12.78 -13.37 6.59
C TRP A 122 12.70 -12.45 7.83
N PRO A 123 13.59 -11.46 7.99
CA PRO A 123 13.41 -10.48 9.05
C PRO A 123 12.05 -9.78 8.88
N LYS A 124 11.22 -9.77 9.93
CA LYS A 124 9.95 -9.04 9.88
C LYS A 124 10.24 -7.57 9.55
N ILE A 125 9.71 -7.10 8.42
CA ILE A 125 9.90 -5.73 7.99
C ILE A 125 9.09 -4.82 8.93
N THR A 126 9.79 -3.93 9.63
CA THR A 126 9.21 -2.87 10.47
C THR A 126 9.78 -1.52 10.06
N LEU A 127 9.14 -0.41 10.44
CA LEU A 127 9.68 0.92 10.16
C LEU A 127 11.12 1.09 10.66
N GLU A 128 11.45 0.55 11.84
CA GLU A 128 12.78 0.64 12.46
C GLU A 128 13.85 -0.15 11.67
N ASN A 129 13.49 -1.30 11.12
CA ASN A 129 14.43 -2.18 10.43
C ASN A 129 14.43 -2.01 8.90
N SER A 130 13.42 -1.34 8.35
CA SER A 130 13.19 -1.18 6.90
C SER A 130 14.40 -0.64 6.15
N TRP A 131 15.08 0.38 6.69
CA TRP A 131 16.26 0.97 6.07
C TRP A 131 17.49 0.05 6.10
N ASN A 132 17.61 -0.74 7.16
CA ASN A 132 18.69 -1.71 7.29
C ASN A 132 18.51 -2.86 6.29
N ILE A 133 17.28 -3.38 6.18
CA ILE A 133 16.90 -4.40 5.19
C ILE A 133 17.14 -3.87 3.77
N PHE A 134 16.73 -2.63 3.48
CA PHE A 134 16.98 -1.98 2.19
C PHE A 134 18.48 -1.95 1.85
N SER A 135 19.31 -1.49 2.80
CA SER A 135 20.76 -1.39 2.60
C SER A 135 21.40 -2.77 2.41
N GLN A 136 20.95 -3.80 3.13
CA GLN A 136 21.45 -5.17 2.96
C GLN A 136 21.08 -5.76 1.60
N MET A 137 19.83 -5.59 1.16
CA MET A 137 19.37 -6.08 -0.16
C MET A 137 20.05 -5.36 -1.32
N SER A 138 20.23 -4.04 -1.20
CA SER A 138 20.93 -3.24 -2.23
C SER A 138 22.38 -3.72 -2.40
N ASN A 139 23.12 -3.92 -1.30
CA ASN A 139 24.49 -4.44 -1.36
C ASN A 139 24.56 -5.88 -1.88
N LEU A 140 23.62 -6.75 -1.49
CA LEU A 140 23.62 -8.15 -1.94
C LEU A 140 23.34 -8.29 -3.44
N ASN A 141 22.51 -7.41 -3.99
CA ASN A 141 22.21 -7.39 -5.42
C ASN A 141 23.43 -6.96 -6.26
N GLU A 142 24.27 -6.05 -5.74
CA GLU A 142 25.55 -5.69 -6.38
C GLU A 142 26.53 -6.87 -6.41
N ASP A 143 26.62 -7.64 -5.33
CA ASP A 143 27.53 -8.79 -5.22
C ASP A 143 27.11 -10.00 -6.06
N LEU A 144 25.81 -10.17 -6.32
CA LEU A 144 25.27 -11.30 -7.09
C LEU A 144 25.29 -11.08 -8.61
N GLY A 145 25.64 -9.89 -9.10
CA GLY A 145 25.81 -9.61 -10.54
C GLY A 145 24.59 -9.97 -11.39
N VAL A 146 23.40 -9.93 -10.80
CA VAL A 146 22.15 -10.21 -11.51
C VAL A 146 21.79 -8.96 -12.32
N ASP A 147 22.22 -8.92 -13.58
CA ASP A 147 21.73 -7.94 -14.54
C ASP A 147 20.22 -8.15 -14.72
N ILE A 148 19.45 -7.24 -14.12
CA ILE A 148 17.99 -7.18 -14.23
C ILE A 148 17.67 -6.34 -15.50
N PRO A 149 16.86 -6.86 -16.43
CA PRO A 149 16.45 -6.12 -17.63
C PRO A 149 15.63 -4.84 -17.33
#